data_AF-A0A2M7JCC5-F1
#
_entry.id   AF-A0A2M7JCC5-F1
#
_cell.length_a   1.000
_cell.length_b   1.000
_cell.length_c   1.000
_cell.angle_alpha   90.00
_cell.angle_beta   90.00
_cell.angle_gamma   90.00
#
_symmetry.space_group_name_H-M   'P 1'
#
loop_
_entity.id
_entity.type
_entity.pdbx_description
1 polymer ?
#
loop_
_entity_poly.entity_id
_entity_poly.type
_entity_poly.pdbx_seq_one_letter_code
_entity_poly.pdbx_strand_id
1 'polypeptide(L)'
;MDYYATATDIYGNNWDITTVATITTTGGGSFISQHKFVGTATGTYIIQVAYEDQIATTTVVINYATPTALSISPSGVVIIAGDSVDYHATATDQYGNNWAVTDAAMFTTTGGGSFISQHRFVGTVTGTHTIWAIYGGQTATTTVTINHATPIALSIIPLDAVIIAGEKIDYHATATDIYGNKWDATDAASFTTTGGG
;
A
#
# COMPACT_ATOMS: atom_id res chain seq x y z
N MET A 1 5.49 -16.43 -30.01
CA MET A 1 6.63 -16.25 -30.92
C MET A 1 7.28 -17.60 -31.06
N ASP A 2 7.29 -18.13 -32.26
CA ASP A 2 8.09 -19.30 -32.60
C ASP A 2 9.50 -18.79 -32.91
N TYR A 3 10.51 -19.35 -32.25
CA TYR A 3 11.90 -18.96 -32.46
C TYR A 3 12.49 -19.84 -33.54
N TYR A 4 13.14 -19.23 -34.54
CA TYR A 4 13.87 -19.91 -35.60
C TYR A 4 15.36 -19.58 -35.45
N ALA A 5 16.22 -20.59 -35.46
CA ALA A 5 17.67 -20.41 -35.49
C ALA A 5 18.19 -20.81 -36.87
N THR A 6 18.99 -19.94 -37.48
CA THR A 6 19.59 -20.19 -38.80
C THR A 6 21.12 -20.05 -38.69
N ALA A 7 21.83 -20.98 -39.34
CA ALA A 7 23.28 -20.88 -39.51
C ALA A 7 23.57 -20.45 -40.96
N THR A 8 24.70 -19.78 -41.14
CA THR A 8 25.18 -19.31 -42.44
C THR A 8 26.64 -19.74 -42.62
N ASP A 9 26.98 -20.36 -43.74
CA ASP A 9 28.37 -20.68 -44.06
C ASP A 9 29.11 -19.47 -44.65
N ILE A 10 30.42 -19.65 -44.91
CA ILE A 10 31.28 -18.61 -45.51
C ILE A 10 30.86 -18.21 -46.93
N TYR A 11 30.03 -19.01 -47.60
CA TYR A 11 29.53 -18.75 -48.95
C TYR A 11 28.13 -18.11 -48.94
N GLY A 12 27.56 -17.86 -47.75
CA GLY A 12 26.24 -17.26 -47.58
C GLY A 12 25.08 -18.24 -47.71
N ASN A 13 25.32 -19.54 -47.68
CA ASN A 13 24.25 -20.54 -47.65
C ASN A 13 23.67 -20.61 -46.25
N ASN A 14 22.34 -20.54 -46.13
CA ASN A 14 21.65 -20.62 -44.85
C ASN A 14 20.96 -21.97 -44.69
N TRP A 15 21.03 -22.56 -43.50
CA TRP A 15 20.22 -23.73 -43.14
C TRP A 15 19.58 -23.56 -41.76
N ASP A 16 18.48 -24.26 -41.57
CA ASP A 16 17.75 -24.31 -40.32
C ASP A 16 18.52 -25.16 -39.31
N ILE A 17 18.90 -24.54 -38.18
CA ILE A 17 19.55 -25.21 -37.05
C ILE A 17 18.63 -25.30 -35.84
N THR A 18 17.35 -24.93 -35.99
CA THR A 18 16.37 -24.83 -34.91
C THR A 18 16.43 -26.08 -34.05
N THR A 19 16.25 -27.28 -34.59
CA THR A 19 16.21 -28.53 -33.79
C THR A 19 17.55 -29.04 -33.23
N VAL A 20 18.67 -28.54 -33.75
CA VAL A 20 20.03 -29.03 -33.43
C VAL A 20 20.86 -28.05 -32.61
N ALA A 21 20.45 -26.78 -32.56
CA ALA A 21 21.08 -25.77 -31.73
C ALA A 21 20.69 -25.95 -30.26
N THR A 22 21.63 -25.66 -29.37
CA THR A 22 21.38 -25.57 -27.93
C THR A 22 20.97 -24.15 -27.58
N ILE A 23 19.79 -23.97 -26.99
CA ILE A 23 19.30 -22.66 -26.56
C ILE A 23 19.27 -22.61 -25.04
N THR A 24 19.89 -21.57 -24.47
CA THR A 24 19.96 -21.33 -23.03
C THR A 24 19.53 -19.89 -22.70
N THR A 25 19.26 -19.63 -21.42
CA THR A 25 18.93 -18.30 -20.90
C THR A 25 19.79 -17.99 -19.68
N THR A 26 20.11 -16.71 -19.46
CA THR A 26 20.73 -16.25 -18.21
C THR A 26 19.76 -16.17 -17.03
N GLY A 27 18.46 -16.41 -17.26
CA GLY A 27 17.44 -16.47 -16.21
C GLY A 27 16.04 -16.08 -16.69
N GLY A 28 15.23 -15.55 -15.78
CA GLY A 28 13.95 -14.93 -16.12
C GLY A 28 12.80 -15.89 -16.42
N GLY A 29 13.09 -17.16 -16.65
CA GLY A 29 12.10 -18.15 -17.05
C GLY A 29 12.77 -19.44 -17.52
N SER A 30 12.02 -20.25 -18.26
CA SER A 30 12.46 -21.56 -18.73
C SER A 30 11.98 -21.87 -20.14
N PHE A 31 12.73 -22.71 -20.84
CA PHE A 31 12.30 -23.33 -22.09
C PHE A 31 11.39 -24.52 -21.79
N ILE A 32 10.14 -24.49 -22.27
CA ILE A 32 9.18 -25.61 -22.14
C ILE A 32 9.21 -26.56 -23.35
N SER A 33 9.86 -26.13 -24.42
CA SER A 33 10.35 -26.94 -25.54
C SER A 33 11.60 -26.26 -26.09
N GLN A 34 12.36 -26.93 -26.98
CA GLN A 34 13.64 -26.40 -27.49
C GLN A 34 13.57 -24.94 -27.97
N HIS A 35 12.41 -24.48 -28.46
CA HIS A 35 12.24 -23.13 -29.04
C HIS A 35 11.12 -22.33 -28.37
N LYS A 36 10.63 -22.74 -27.20
CA LYS A 36 9.53 -22.04 -26.55
C LYS A 36 9.94 -21.60 -25.14
N PHE A 37 10.35 -20.35 -25.05
CA PHE A 37 10.67 -19.70 -23.80
C PHE A 37 9.41 -19.16 -23.13
N VAL A 38 9.25 -19.43 -21.83
CA VAL A 38 8.22 -18.84 -20.96
C VAL A 38 8.92 -18.03 -19.89
N GLY A 39 8.74 -16.71 -19.95
CA GLY A 39 9.22 -15.77 -18.94
C GLY A 39 8.29 -15.74 -17.72
N THR A 40 8.87 -15.76 -16.53
CA THR A 40 8.14 -15.73 -15.25
C THR A 40 8.67 -14.66 -14.30
N ALA A 41 9.94 -14.27 -14.40
CA ALA A 41 10.53 -13.22 -13.59
C ALA A 41 10.80 -11.99 -14.46
N THR A 42 10.34 -10.83 -14.00
CA THR A 42 10.53 -9.55 -14.69
C THR A 42 12.00 -9.17 -14.86
N GLY A 43 12.31 -8.38 -15.89
CA GLY A 43 13.65 -7.87 -16.16
C GLY A 43 14.14 -8.14 -17.58
N THR A 44 15.40 -7.84 -17.83
CA THR A 44 16.07 -8.09 -19.11
C THR A 44 17.05 -9.25 -18.95
N TYR A 45 16.87 -10.28 -19.78
CA TYR A 45 17.68 -11.50 -19.75
C TYR A 45 18.29 -11.75 -21.12
N ILE A 46 19.39 -12.50 -21.16
CA ILE A 46 20.04 -12.89 -22.40
C ILE A 46 19.59 -14.29 -22.77
N ILE A 47 19.15 -14.45 -24.01
CA ILE A 47 18.99 -15.75 -24.67
C ILE A 47 20.24 -16.01 -25.48
N GLN A 48 20.81 -17.20 -25.32
CA GLN A 48 21.99 -17.65 -26.05
C GLN A 48 21.62 -18.85 -26.90
N VAL A 49 22.12 -18.86 -28.13
CA VAL A 49 22.05 -19.99 -29.05
C VAL A 49 23.48 -20.43 -29.32
N ALA A 50 23.76 -21.73 -29.13
CA ALA A 50 25.02 -22.35 -29.45
C ALA A 50 24.80 -23.46 -30.49
N TYR A 51 25.61 -23.44 -31.55
CA TYR A 51 25.62 -24.47 -32.58
C TYR A 51 27.06 -24.67 -33.06
N GLU A 52 27.57 -25.89 -32.92
CA GLU A 52 29.00 -26.20 -33.07
C GLU A 52 29.86 -25.24 -32.20
N ASP A 53 30.88 -24.61 -32.77
CA ASP A 53 31.74 -23.64 -32.08
C ASP A 53 31.20 -22.20 -32.15
N GLN A 54 29.98 -22.00 -32.68
CA GLN A 54 29.37 -20.69 -32.86
C GLN A 54 28.38 -20.37 -31.74
N ILE A 55 28.41 -19.11 -31.30
CA ILE A 55 27.51 -18.59 -30.28
C ILE A 55 26.86 -17.30 -30.80
N ALA A 56 25.55 -17.22 -30.69
CA ALA A 56 24.78 -16.00 -30.87
C ALA A 56 24.02 -15.65 -29.59
N THR A 57 23.79 -14.37 -29.35
CA THR A 57 22.99 -13.90 -28.21
C THR A 57 21.97 -12.86 -28.63
N THR A 58 20.88 -12.79 -27.89
CA THR A 58 19.86 -11.74 -27.98
C THR A 58 19.28 -11.47 -26.60
N THR A 59 18.50 -10.40 -26.45
CA THR A 59 17.86 -10.05 -25.17
C THR A 59 16.36 -10.29 -25.22
N VAL A 60 15.80 -10.76 -24.10
CA VAL A 60 14.37 -10.80 -23.84
C VAL A 60 14.05 -9.86 -22.69
N VAL A 61 13.00 -9.05 -22.86
CA VAL A 61 12.46 -8.19 -21.80
C VAL A 61 11.15 -8.79 -21.31
N ILE A 62 11.10 -9.15 -20.04
CA ILE A 62 9.93 -9.71 -19.37
C ILE A 62 9.29 -8.60 -18.53
N ASN A 63 8.08 -8.21 -18.90
CA ASN A 63 7.25 -7.29 -18.13
C ASN A 63 6.37 -8.06 -17.15
N TYR A 64 5.88 -7.37 -16.13
CA TYR A 64 4.93 -7.94 -15.16
C TYR A 64 3.64 -8.38 -15.88
N ALA A 65 3.05 -9.46 -15.40
CA ALA A 65 1.73 -9.87 -15.85
C ALA A 65 0.64 -8.99 -15.20
N THR A 66 -0.62 -9.27 -15.51
CA THR A 66 -1.74 -8.60 -14.83
C THR A 66 -1.70 -8.85 -13.33
N PRO A 67 -2.03 -7.85 -12.50
CA PRO A 67 -1.98 -8.00 -11.04
C PRO A 67 -3.01 -9.02 -10.55
N THR A 68 -2.57 -9.92 -9.68
CA THR A 68 -3.40 -10.89 -8.98
C THR A 68 -3.56 -10.56 -7.49
N ALA A 69 -2.71 -9.69 -6.95
CA ALA A 69 -2.83 -9.17 -5.60
C ALA A 69 -2.42 -7.69 -5.52
N LEU A 70 -2.89 -7.02 -4.49
CA LEU A 70 -2.55 -5.65 -4.15
C LEU A 70 -2.29 -5.58 -2.65
N SER A 71 -1.32 -4.77 -2.26
CA SER A 71 -1.00 -4.47 -0.86
C SER A 71 -0.90 -2.97 -0.65
N ILE A 72 -1.23 -2.52 0.55
CA ILE A 72 -1.18 -1.12 0.98
C ILE A 72 -0.29 -1.00 2.23
N SER A 73 0.52 0.05 2.28
CA SER A 73 1.37 0.40 3.43
C SER A 73 1.37 1.91 3.65
N PRO A 74 1.66 2.41 4.86
CA PRO A 74 1.84 1.67 6.10
C PRO A 74 0.51 1.05 6.60
N SER A 75 0.58 0.04 7.47
CA SER A 75 -0.61 -0.62 8.03
C SER A 75 -0.84 -0.34 9.50
N GLY A 76 -2.08 -0.07 9.90
CA GLY A 76 -2.46 0.05 11.32
C GLY A 76 -1.81 1.26 12.01
N VAL A 77 -1.61 2.35 11.26
CA VAL A 77 -0.99 3.56 11.78
C VAL A 77 -1.89 4.26 12.79
N VAL A 78 -1.28 4.89 13.79
CA VAL A 78 -1.96 5.74 14.77
C VAL A 78 -1.50 7.17 14.55
N ILE A 79 -2.45 8.10 14.40
CA ILE A 79 -2.19 9.53 14.19
C ILE A 79 -3.05 10.38 15.12
N ILE A 80 -2.67 11.64 15.28
CA ILE A 80 -3.49 12.65 15.98
C ILE A 80 -4.38 13.35 14.94
N ALA A 81 -5.59 13.76 15.35
CA ALA A 81 -6.44 14.58 14.50
C ALA A 81 -5.69 15.84 14.02
N GLY A 82 -5.66 16.04 12.71
CA GLY A 82 -4.89 17.06 11.99
C GLY A 82 -3.62 16.54 11.31
N ASP A 83 -3.09 15.39 11.73
CA ASP A 83 -1.92 14.79 11.12
C ASP A 83 -2.25 14.08 9.80
N SER A 84 -1.21 13.83 9.01
CA SER A 84 -1.31 13.16 7.72
C SER A 84 -0.44 11.91 7.59
N VAL A 85 -0.88 10.96 6.76
CA VAL A 85 -0.15 9.75 6.39
C VAL A 85 -0.10 9.64 4.87
N ASP A 86 1.07 9.37 4.33
CA ASP A 86 1.25 8.95 2.95
C ASP A 86 1.14 7.43 2.84
N TYR A 87 0.23 6.97 1.98
CA TYR A 87 0.05 5.56 1.68
C TYR A 87 0.77 5.18 0.38
N HIS A 88 1.17 3.92 0.29
CA HIS A 88 1.83 3.32 -0.85
C HIS A 88 1.13 2.02 -1.22
N ALA A 89 1.03 1.75 -2.52
CA ALA A 89 0.43 0.53 -3.04
C ALA A 89 1.43 -0.25 -3.90
N THR A 90 1.48 -1.56 -3.68
CA THR A 90 2.31 -2.50 -4.43
C THR A 90 1.43 -3.60 -5.01
N ALA A 91 1.46 -3.74 -6.33
CA ALA A 91 0.79 -4.81 -7.04
C ALA A 91 1.72 -6.02 -7.20
N THR A 92 1.12 -7.21 -7.22
CA THR A 92 1.82 -8.48 -7.39
C THR A 92 1.12 -9.31 -8.45
N ASP A 93 1.87 -9.92 -9.38
CA ASP A 93 1.33 -10.87 -10.36
C ASP A 93 1.37 -12.32 -9.87
N GLN A 94 0.81 -13.24 -10.66
CA GLN A 94 0.74 -14.67 -10.33
C GLN A 94 2.12 -15.36 -10.18
N TYR A 95 3.18 -14.74 -10.68
CA TYR A 95 4.55 -15.23 -10.61
C TYR A 95 5.34 -14.60 -9.46
N GLY A 96 4.70 -13.74 -8.66
CA GLY A 96 5.31 -13.06 -7.52
C GLY A 96 6.12 -11.81 -7.89
N ASN A 97 6.01 -11.31 -9.14
CA ASN A 97 6.65 -10.06 -9.50
C ASN A 97 5.90 -8.89 -8.87
N ASN A 98 6.63 -7.97 -8.23
CA ASN A 98 6.07 -6.82 -7.54
C ASN A 98 6.44 -5.51 -8.24
N TRP A 99 5.51 -4.56 -8.29
CA TRP A 99 5.78 -3.22 -8.77
C TRP A 99 4.96 -2.17 -8.01
N ALA A 100 5.55 -0.98 -7.88
CA ALA A 100 4.88 0.15 -7.25
C ALA A 100 3.74 0.66 -8.15
N VAL A 101 2.58 0.89 -7.55
CA VAL A 101 1.38 1.40 -8.22
C VAL A 101 0.75 2.57 -7.48
N THR A 102 1.46 3.16 -6.50
CA THR A 102 0.95 4.27 -5.68
C THR A 102 0.33 5.41 -6.50
N ASP A 103 0.97 5.85 -7.57
CA ASP A 103 0.47 6.97 -8.39
C ASP A 103 -0.65 6.57 -9.37
N ALA A 104 -0.87 5.26 -9.56
CA ALA A 104 -1.88 4.72 -10.46
C ALA A 104 -3.07 4.09 -9.71
N ALA A 105 -2.90 3.78 -8.43
CA ALA A 105 -3.94 3.23 -7.58
C ALA A 105 -4.90 4.33 -7.11
N MET A 106 -6.17 3.97 -6.99
CA MET A 106 -7.17 4.84 -6.38
C MET A 106 -7.21 4.56 -4.88
N PHE A 107 -6.86 5.55 -4.06
CA PHE A 107 -7.03 5.48 -2.61
C PHE A 107 -8.34 6.13 -2.16
N THR A 108 -9.04 5.48 -1.24
CA THR A 108 -10.31 5.98 -0.69
C THR A 108 -10.48 5.63 0.78
N THR A 109 -11.42 6.31 1.45
CA THR A 109 -11.86 5.99 2.81
C THR A 109 -13.36 6.23 2.96
N THR A 110 -13.98 5.61 3.95
CA THR A 110 -15.39 5.82 4.32
C THR A 110 -15.56 6.81 5.47
N GLY A 111 -14.48 7.31 6.08
CA GLY A 111 -14.58 8.19 7.24
C GLY A 111 -13.25 8.60 7.82
N GLY A 112 -13.29 9.27 8.98
CA GLY A 112 -12.09 9.64 9.73
C GLY A 112 -11.35 10.85 9.22
N GLY A 113 -11.46 11.18 7.93
CA GLY A 113 -10.69 12.26 7.31
C GLY A 113 -10.87 12.30 5.81
N SER A 114 -9.88 12.82 5.08
CA SER A 114 -9.91 12.92 3.62
C SER A 114 -8.53 12.83 2.99
N PHE A 115 -8.48 12.42 1.73
CA PHE A 115 -7.27 12.45 0.91
C PHE A 115 -7.08 13.85 0.33
N ILE A 116 -5.97 14.51 0.67
CA ILE A 116 -5.61 15.85 0.18
C ILE A 116 -4.73 15.80 -1.09
N SER A 117 -4.15 14.63 -1.36
CA SER A 117 -3.54 14.25 -2.64
C SER A 117 -3.92 12.79 -2.93
N GLN A 118 -3.50 12.23 -4.07
CA GLN A 118 -3.87 10.88 -4.49
C GLN A 118 -3.65 9.81 -3.42
N HIS A 119 -2.60 9.93 -2.61
CA HIS A 119 -2.21 8.94 -1.61
C HIS A 119 -1.94 9.52 -0.22
N ARG A 120 -2.14 10.84 -0.02
CA ARG A 120 -1.94 11.50 1.29
C ARG A 120 -3.26 11.72 2.00
N PHE A 121 -3.47 10.97 3.08
CA PHE A 121 -4.63 11.06 3.95
C PHE A 121 -4.37 12.03 5.10
N VAL A 122 -5.35 12.88 5.44
CA VAL A 122 -5.38 13.70 6.67
C VAL A 122 -6.54 13.22 7.53
N GLY A 123 -6.24 12.81 8.77
CA GLY A 123 -7.24 12.37 9.73
C GLY A 123 -7.77 13.53 10.58
N THR A 124 -9.08 13.59 10.83
CA THR A 124 -9.72 14.66 11.61
C THR A 124 -10.74 14.15 12.64
N VAL A 125 -11.32 12.97 12.43
CA VAL A 125 -12.35 12.41 13.31
C VAL A 125 -11.80 11.21 14.06
N THR A 126 -11.90 11.23 15.40
CA THR A 126 -11.39 10.14 16.24
C THR A 126 -12.00 8.78 15.91
N GLY A 127 -11.22 7.72 16.13
CA GLY A 127 -11.64 6.34 15.94
C GLY A 127 -10.77 5.60 14.93
N THR A 128 -11.09 4.32 14.70
CA THR A 128 -10.39 3.49 13.72
C THR A 128 -11.18 3.46 12.42
N HIS A 129 -10.52 3.85 11.33
CA HIS A 129 -11.11 3.97 10.00
C HIS A 129 -10.34 3.10 9.01
N THR A 130 -11.04 2.60 8.00
CA THR A 130 -10.44 1.79 6.94
C THR A 130 -10.01 2.68 5.79
N ILE A 131 -8.86 2.35 5.21
CA ILE A 131 -8.33 2.91 3.97
C ILE A 131 -8.32 1.80 2.92
N TRP A 132 -8.76 2.13 1.72
CA TRP A 132 -8.77 1.23 0.57
C TRP A 132 -7.78 1.72 -0.48
N ALA A 133 -7.19 0.77 -1.20
CA ALA A 133 -6.51 0.99 -2.47
C ALA A 133 -7.12 0.07 -3.53
N ILE A 134 -7.36 0.59 -4.73
CA ILE A 134 -7.90 -0.16 -5.86
C ILE A 134 -6.99 0.03 -7.07
N TYR A 135 -6.56 -1.07 -7.68
CA TYR A 135 -5.73 -1.05 -8.88
C TYR A 135 -5.90 -2.35 -9.68
N GLY A 136 -6.09 -2.25 -11.00
CA GLY A 136 -6.12 -3.41 -11.89
C GLY A 136 -7.16 -4.48 -11.54
N GLY A 137 -8.30 -4.08 -10.96
CA GLY A 137 -9.34 -5.00 -10.48
C GLY A 137 -9.08 -5.60 -9.09
N GLN A 138 -7.93 -5.32 -8.48
CA GLN A 138 -7.59 -5.75 -7.13
C GLN A 138 -7.93 -4.68 -6.12
N THR A 139 -8.27 -5.10 -4.89
CA THR A 139 -8.56 -4.22 -3.76
C THR A 139 -7.72 -4.64 -2.56
N ALA A 140 -7.11 -3.66 -1.90
CA ALA A 140 -6.39 -3.85 -0.64
C ALA A 140 -6.95 -2.90 0.42
N THR A 141 -6.89 -3.31 1.69
CA THR A 141 -7.34 -2.49 2.81
C THR A 141 -6.29 -2.40 3.90
N THR A 142 -6.32 -1.29 4.63
CA THR A 142 -5.64 -1.14 5.91
C THR A 142 -6.43 -0.24 6.84
N THR A 143 -5.96 -0.07 8.07
CA THR A 143 -6.59 0.79 9.07
C THR A 143 -5.71 1.95 9.47
N VAL A 144 -6.36 3.03 9.90
CA VAL A 144 -5.78 4.17 10.60
C VAL A 144 -6.58 4.42 11.86
N THR A 145 -5.91 4.56 12.99
CA THR A 145 -6.53 4.99 14.25
C THR A 145 -6.20 6.46 14.48
N ILE A 146 -7.23 7.27 14.67
CA ILE A 146 -7.10 8.71 14.90
C ILE A 146 -7.43 8.99 16.37
N ASN A 147 -6.47 9.57 17.07
CA ASN A 147 -6.63 10.08 18.43
C ASN A 147 -7.01 11.57 18.39
N HIS A 148 -7.64 12.06 19.46
CA HIS A 148 -8.02 13.47 19.55
C HIS A 148 -6.77 14.36 19.59
N ALA A 149 -6.89 15.59 19.08
CA ALA A 149 -5.84 16.59 19.23
C ALA A 149 -5.86 17.20 20.65
N THR A 150 -5.02 18.21 20.86
CA THR A 150 -5.03 18.98 22.11
C THR A 150 -6.39 19.66 22.30
N PRO A 151 -6.94 19.66 23.52
CA PRO A 151 -8.23 20.30 23.78
C PRO A 151 -8.16 21.82 23.59
N ILE A 152 -9.18 22.39 22.97
CA ILE A 152 -9.38 23.84 22.84
C ILE A 152 -10.57 24.34 23.68
N ALA A 153 -11.44 23.44 24.13
CA ALA A 153 -12.58 23.75 24.98
C ALA A 153 -12.80 22.66 26.03
N LEU A 154 -13.33 23.06 27.17
CA LEU A 154 -13.74 22.18 28.27
C LEU A 154 -15.16 22.56 28.68
N SER A 155 -16.00 21.56 28.93
CA SER A 155 -17.31 21.74 29.54
C SER A 155 -17.43 20.88 30.79
N ILE A 156 -18.09 21.39 31.82
CA ILE A 156 -18.37 20.69 33.06
C ILE A 156 -19.88 20.52 33.23
N ILE A 157 -20.30 19.35 33.69
CA ILE A 157 -21.70 19.07 34.05
C ILE A 157 -21.77 18.36 35.40
N PRO A 158 -22.85 18.54 36.18
CA PRO A 158 -23.97 19.46 35.92
C PRO A 158 -23.58 20.94 36.11
N LEU A 159 -24.26 21.83 35.38
CA LEU A 159 -24.14 23.28 35.57
C LEU A 159 -25.21 23.73 36.59
N ASP A 160 -24.89 24.73 37.41
CA ASP A 160 -25.83 25.36 38.37
C ASP A 160 -26.53 24.36 39.31
N ALA A 161 -25.80 23.33 39.75
CA ALA A 161 -26.36 22.30 40.61
C ALA A 161 -26.75 22.84 41.99
N VAL A 162 -27.96 22.47 42.44
CA VAL A 162 -28.45 22.73 43.79
C VAL A 162 -28.55 21.40 44.52
N ILE A 163 -27.84 21.27 45.65
CA ILE A 163 -27.81 20.06 46.47
C ILE A 163 -28.12 20.36 47.93
N ILE A 164 -28.65 19.38 48.65
CA ILE A 164 -28.95 19.50 50.08
C ILE A 164 -27.66 19.32 50.88
N ALA A 165 -27.55 20.00 52.02
CA ALA A 165 -26.42 19.84 52.93
C ALA A 165 -26.25 18.35 53.33
N GLY A 166 -25.05 17.81 53.09
CA GLY A 166 -24.71 16.41 53.35
C GLY A 166 -24.91 15.46 52.16
N GLU A 167 -25.54 15.91 51.07
CA GLU A 167 -25.62 15.15 49.83
C GLU A 167 -24.35 15.30 48.99
N LYS A 168 -24.18 14.37 48.03
CA LYS A 168 -23.05 14.33 47.11
C LYS A 168 -23.55 14.55 45.68
N ILE A 169 -22.66 15.13 44.88
CA ILE A 169 -22.86 15.28 43.45
C ILE A 169 -21.55 15.04 42.73
N ASP A 170 -21.64 14.30 41.62
CA ASP A 170 -20.51 14.03 40.75
C ASP A 170 -20.48 15.07 39.63
N TYR A 171 -19.29 15.62 39.38
CA TYR A 171 -19.04 16.50 38.25
C TYR A 171 -18.23 15.74 37.20
N HIS A 172 -18.61 15.90 35.94
CA HIS A 172 -17.92 15.34 34.79
C HIS A 172 -17.38 16.46 33.91
N ALA A 173 -16.14 16.29 33.44
CA ALA A 173 -15.50 17.22 32.51
C ALA A 173 -15.35 16.56 31.13
N THR A 174 -15.83 17.25 30.10
CA THR A 174 -15.68 16.83 28.70
C THR A 174 -14.76 17.81 27.99
N ALA A 175 -13.69 17.29 27.41
CA ALA A 175 -12.77 18.06 26.58
C ALA A 175 -13.19 17.99 25.10
N THR A 176 -12.91 19.04 24.34
CA THR A 176 -13.16 19.11 22.89
C THR A 176 -11.95 19.69 22.16
N ASP A 177 -11.52 19.04 21.08
CA ASP A 177 -10.42 19.54 20.23
C ASP A 177 -10.90 20.45 19.08
N ILE A 178 -9.96 20.97 18.29
CA ILE A 178 -10.24 21.89 17.17
C ILE A 178 -11.06 21.25 16.04
N TYR A 179 -11.10 19.92 15.96
CA TYR A 179 -11.88 19.16 14.98
C TYR A 179 -13.25 18.73 15.54
N GLY A 180 -13.57 19.12 16.78
CA GLY A 180 -14.83 18.80 17.44
C GLY A 180 -14.87 17.40 18.06
N ASN A 181 -13.74 16.70 18.13
CA ASN A 181 -13.68 15.41 18.82
C ASN A 181 -13.82 15.64 20.33
N LYS A 182 -14.68 14.84 20.97
CA LYS A 182 -14.98 14.95 22.40
C LYS A 182 -14.56 13.70 23.14
N TRP A 183 -14.01 13.86 24.33
CA TRP A 183 -13.66 12.76 25.22
C TRP A 183 -13.88 13.14 26.69
N ASP A 184 -14.09 12.12 27.51
CA ASP A 184 -14.15 12.28 28.96
C ASP A 184 -12.76 12.65 29.48
N ALA A 185 -12.69 13.81 30.13
CA ALA A 185 -11.50 14.36 30.73
C ALA A 185 -11.63 14.48 32.25
N THR A 186 -12.64 13.86 32.87
CA THR A 186 -12.95 13.98 34.30
C THR A 186 -11.73 13.63 35.16
N ASP A 187 -11.10 12.49 34.95
CA ASP A 187 -9.94 12.08 35.75
C ASP A 187 -8.66 12.88 35.47
N ALA A 188 -8.57 13.51 34.29
CA ALA A 188 -7.43 14.32 33.89
C ALA A 188 -7.57 15.80 34.31
N ALA A 189 -8.79 16.25 34.60
CA ALA A 189 -9.09 17.61 34.98
C ALA A 189 -8.79 17.88 36.46
N SER A 190 -8.41 19.11 36.78
CA SER A 190 -8.29 19.58 38.17
C SER A 190 -9.55 20.35 38.55
N PHE A 191 -10.28 19.86 39.55
CA PHE A 191 -11.44 20.53 40.11
C PHE A 191 -11.02 21.31 41.36
N THR A 192 -11.37 22.59 41.42
CA THR A 192 -11.08 23.46 42.56
C THR A 192 -12.31 24.28 42.92
N THR A 193 -12.40 24.70 44.18
CA THR A 193 -13.46 25.60 44.66
C THR A 193 -12.83 26.88 45.20
N THR A 194 -13.49 28.02 45.00
CA THR A 194 -13.02 29.32 45.51
C THR A 194 -13.64 29.67 46.87
N GLY A 195 -14.44 28.76 47.43
CA GLY A 195 -15.00 28.87 48.78
C GLY A 195 -15.00 27.50 49.43
N GLY A 196 -14.27 27.37 50.54
CA GLY A 196 -14.25 26.17 51.36
C GLY A 196 -13.77 26.51 52.76
N GLY A 197 -14.71 26.46 53.71
CA GLY A 197 -14.48 26.19 55.13
C GLY A 197 -15.08 24.83 55.47
#